data_AF-A0A959E746-F1
#
_entry.id   AF-A0A959E746-F1
#
_cell.length_a   1.000
_cell.length_b   1.000
_cell.length_c   1.000
_cell.angle_alpha   90.00
_cell.angle_beta   90.00
_cell.angle_gamma   90.00
#
_symmetry.space_group_name_H-M   'P 1'
#
loop_
_entity.id
_entity.type
_entity.pdbx_description
1 polymer ?
#
loop_
_entity_poly.entity_id
_entity_poly.type
_entity_poly.pdbx_seq_one_letter_code
_entity_poly.pdbx_strand_id
1 'polypeptide(L)'
;YPVTWALDHALQLVKTIAKTERVDKKRIYITGLSMGGMGTFEAVYRKPRLFAAAAPTCGGGDVKAYNKKAAKVPFRIFHGDVDGVIPVKHSREMTERLKALGADVVYTEYPDVNHNSWEKAYAEPWLLEWMFGCRK
;
A
#
# COMPACT_ATOMS: atom_id res chain seq x y z
N TYR A 1 13.09 -5.35 11.28
CA TYR A 1 12.46 -6.52 11.95
C TYR A 1 12.30 -7.68 10.96
N PRO A 2 12.36 -8.94 11.41
CA PRO A 2 12.01 -10.08 10.57
C PRO A 2 10.56 -9.95 10.06
N VAL A 3 10.26 -10.56 8.91
CA VAL A 3 8.88 -10.60 8.39
C VAL A 3 8.03 -11.47 9.31
N THR A 4 6.78 -11.08 9.56
CA THR A 4 5.85 -11.92 10.31
C THR A 4 5.50 -13.17 9.50
N TRP A 5 5.17 -14.27 10.18
CA TRP A 5 4.74 -15.51 9.50
C TRP A 5 3.49 -15.27 8.63
N ALA A 6 2.57 -14.42 9.10
CA ALA A 6 1.34 -14.10 8.39
C ALA A 6 1.60 -13.38 7.07
N LEU A 7 2.45 -12.35 7.07
CA LEU A 7 2.80 -11.64 5.84
C LEU A 7 3.62 -12.53 4.91
N ASP A 8 4.53 -13.33 5.44
CA ASP A 8 5.33 -14.24 4.62
C ASP A 8 4.44 -15.27 3.90
N HIS A 9 3.51 -15.92 4.61
CA HIS A 9 2.56 -16.86 3.99
C HIS A 9 1.62 -16.18 2.98
N ALA A 10 1.13 -14.97 3.25
CA ALA A 10 0.34 -14.22 2.27
C ALA A 10 1.15 -13.96 0.98
N LEU A 11 2.42 -13.56 1.09
CA LEU A 11 3.31 -13.35 -0.05
C LEU A 11 3.63 -14.67 -0.78
N GLN A 12 3.76 -15.78 -0.06
CA GLN A 12 3.92 -17.10 -0.67
C GLN A 12 2.68 -17.51 -1.44
N LEU A 13 1.48 -17.33 -0.87
CA LEU A 13 0.21 -17.62 -1.53
C LEU A 13 0.04 -16.81 -2.82
N VAL A 14 0.31 -15.50 -2.78
CA VAL A 14 0.28 -14.64 -3.98
C VAL A 14 1.22 -15.16 -5.07
N LYS A 15 2.44 -15.58 -4.71
CA LYS A 15 3.40 -16.13 -5.67
C LYS A 15 2.96 -17.48 -6.23
N THR A 16 2.35 -18.33 -5.41
CA THR A 16 1.81 -19.63 -5.82
C THR A 16 0.69 -19.42 -6.81
N ILE A 17 -0.33 -18.62 -6.47
CA ILE A 17 -1.44 -18.29 -7.37
C ILE A 17 -0.93 -17.65 -8.67
N ALA A 18 0.02 -16.71 -8.58
CA ALA A 18 0.62 -16.10 -9.77
C ALA A 18 1.42 -17.07 -10.65
N LYS A 19 1.83 -18.23 -10.12
CA LYS A 19 2.56 -19.28 -10.83
C LYS A 19 1.62 -20.35 -11.40
N THR A 20 0.59 -20.74 -10.65
CA THR A 20 -0.29 -21.87 -10.99
C THR A 20 -1.51 -21.45 -11.79
N GLU A 21 -2.00 -20.23 -11.58
CA GLU A 21 -3.20 -19.70 -12.24
C GLU A 21 -2.85 -18.74 -13.38
N ARG A 22 -3.88 -18.38 -14.17
CA ARG A 22 -3.77 -17.44 -15.30
C ARG A 22 -3.71 -15.97 -14.85
N VAL A 23 -2.76 -15.64 -13.98
CA VAL A 23 -2.52 -14.27 -13.50
C VAL A 23 -1.55 -13.54 -14.43
N ASP A 24 -1.90 -12.30 -14.81
CA ASP A 24 -0.94 -11.39 -15.44
C ASP A 24 0.08 -10.90 -14.39
N LYS A 25 1.29 -11.46 -14.42
CA LYS A 25 2.38 -11.14 -13.49
C LYS A 25 2.83 -9.68 -13.55
N LYS A 26 2.44 -8.90 -14.58
CA LYS A 26 2.72 -7.47 -14.66
C LYS A 26 1.65 -6.60 -14.00
N ARG A 27 0.53 -7.21 -13.57
CA ARG A 27 -0.65 -6.56 -12.98
C ARG A 27 -1.08 -7.28 -11.68
N ILE A 28 -0.14 -7.39 -10.74
CA ILE A 28 -0.43 -7.84 -9.38
C ILE A 28 -0.49 -6.59 -8.51
N TYR A 29 -1.60 -6.37 -7.82
CA TYR A 29 -1.81 -5.17 -7.00
C TYR A 29 -1.90 -5.54 -5.53
N ILE A 30 -1.73 -4.54 -4.65
CA ILE A 30 -1.90 -4.75 -3.22
C ILE A 30 -2.63 -3.56 -2.58
N THR A 31 -3.56 -3.88 -1.70
CA THR A 31 -4.32 -2.92 -0.89
C THR A 31 -4.62 -3.56 0.46
N GLY A 32 -4.89 -2.73 1.46
CA GLY A 32 -5.24 -3.19 2.80
C GLY A 32 -5.54 -2.02 3.72
N LEU A 33 -6.35 -2.28 4.74
CA LEU A 33 -6.78 -1.31 5.74
C LEU A 33 -6.14 -1.60 7.10
N SER A 34 -5.88 -0.58 7.92
CA SER A 34 -5.36 -0.72 9.29
C SER A 34 -4.06 -1.54 9.35
N MET A 35 -4.03 -2.65 10.10
CA MET A 35 -2.94 -3.62 10.07
C MET A 35 -2.60 -4.12 8.65
N GLY A 36 -3.61 -4.28 7.78
CA GLY A 36 -3.41 -4.59 6.36
C GLY A 36 -2.84 -3.41 5.55
N GLY A 37 -3.09 -2.17 5.97
CA GLY A 37 -2.42 -0.99 5.42
C GLY A 37 -0.94 -0.98 5.76
N MET A 38 -0.58 -1.35 7.00
CA MET A 38 0.82 -1.58 7.39
C MET A 38 1.44 -2.73 6.59
N GLY A 39 0.72 -3.84 6.46
CA GLY A 39 1.15 -5.00 5.66
C GLY A 39 1.34 -4.65 4.18
N THR A 40 0.55 -3.74 3.63
CA THR A 40 0.71 -3.23 2.26
C THR A 40 2.02 -2.49 2.09
N PHE A 41 2.35 -1.56 3.00
CA PHE A 41 3.65 -0.90 2.98
C PHE A 41 4.81 -1.89 3.16
N GLU A 42 4.66 -2.86 4.06
CA GLU A 42 5.70 -3.84 4.34
C GLU A 42 5.97 -4.77 3.15
N ALA A 43 4.91 -5.28 2.54
CA ALA A 43 4.98 -6.14 1.37
C ALA A 43 5.75 -5.49 0.23
N VAL A 44 5.50 -4.20 -0.03
CA VAL A 44 6.14 -3.47 -1.14
C VAL A 44 7.64 -3.32 -0.91
N TYR A 45 8.11 -2.87 0.24
CA TYR A 45 9.56 -2.71 0.44
C TYR A 45 10.29 -4.06 0.47
N ARG A 46 9.63 -5.13 0.93
CA ARG A 46 10.20 -6.49 0.94
C ARG A 46 10.21 -7.15 -0.44
N LYS A 47 9.20 -6.89 -1.28
CA LYS A 47 9.02 -7.47 -2.62
C LYS A 47 8.75 -6.38 -3.67
N PRO A 48 9.68 -5.44 -3.92
CA PRO A 48 9.43 -4.23 -4.72
C PRO A 48 9.22 -4.48 -6.23
N ARG A 49 9.37 -5.73 -6.69
CA ARG A 49 9.11 -6.15 -8.08
C ARG A 49 7.83 -6.99 -8.22
N LEU A 50 7.15 -7.29 -7.12
CA LEU A 50 5.96 -8.12 -7.13
C LEU A 50 4.74 -7.30 -7.58
N PHE A 51 4.58 -6.09 -7.04
CA PHE A 51 3.37 -5.29 -7.21
C PHE A 51 3.51 -4.22 -8.29
N ALA A 52 2.42 -3.98 -9.01
CA ALA A 52 2.27 -2.95 -10.03
C ALA A 52 1.70 -1.64 -9.47
N ALA A 53 0.96 -1.70 -8.37
CA ALA A 53 0.43 -0.55 -7.64
C ALA A 53 0.13 -0.95 -6.18
N ALA A 54 0.13 0.04 -5.29
CA ALA A 54 -0.18 -0.15 -3.87
C ALA A 54 -1.16 0.90 -3.34
N ALA A 55 -2.19 0.46 -2.61
CA ALA A 55 -3.22 1.31 -2.01
C ALA A 55 -3.38 1.08 -0.49
N PRO A 56 -2.39 1.46 0.34
CA PRO A 56 -2.53 1.32 1.79
C PRO A 56 -3.53 2.34 2.36
N THR A 57 -4.42 1.87 3.24
CA THR A 57 -5.41 2.70 3.95
C THR A 57 -5.24 2.61 5.46
N CYS A 58 -5.30 3.75 6.16
CA CYS A 58 -5.14 3.91 7.62
C CYS A 58 -4.01 3.08 8.24
N GLY A 59 -2.85 3.08 7.58
CA GLY A 59 -1.66 2.32 8.00
C GLY A 59 -0.43 3.18 8.24
N GLY A 60 0.70 2.49 8.44
CA GLY A 60 2.03 3.07 8.61
C GLY A 60 3.10 2.08 8.15
N GLY A 61 4.30 2.56 7.86
CA GLY A 61 5.40 1.73 7.37
C GLY A 61 6.75 2.12 7.96
N ASP A 62 7.73 1.24 7.79
CA ASP A 62 9.12 1.54 8.13
C ASP A 62 9.72 2.47 7.06
N VAL A 63 9.67 3.78 7.34
CA VAL A 63 10.22 4.85 6.49
C VAL A 63 11.68 4.59 6.09
N LYS A 64 12.49 4.01 6.98
CA LYS A 64 13.92 3.76 6.73
C LYS A 64 14.13 2.57 5.79
N ALA A 65 13.23 1.60 5.77
CA ALA A 65 13.30 0.45 4.88
C ALA A 65 13.01 0.80 3.41
N TYR A 66 12.31 1.90 3.14
CA TYR A 66 11.99 2.33 1.78
C TYR A 66 13.21 2.88 1.05
N ASN A 67 13.42 2.44 -0.19
CA ASN A 67 14.50 2.87 -1.08
C ASN A 67 13.97 3.12 -2.49
N LYS A 68 14.84 3.56 -3.41
CA LYS A 68 14.47 3.83 -4.81
C LYS A 68 13.85 2.63 -5.55
N LYS A 69 14.10 1.38 -5.12
CA LYS A 69 13.46 0.20 -5.75
C LYS A 69 12.01 0.07 -5.30
N ALA A 70 11.73 0.24 -4.01
CA ALA A 70 10.37 0.23 -3.47
C ALA A 70 9.53 1.40 -4.00
N ALA A 71 10.15 2.57 -4.15
CA ALA A 71 9.54 3.78 -4.70
C ALA A 71 9.20 3.69 -6.21
N LYS A 72 9.59 2.62 -6.91
CA LYS A 72 9.11 2.39 -8.29
C LYS A 72 7.66 1.92 -8.36
N VAL A 73 7.13 1.38 -7.27
CA VAL A 73 5.71 1.04 -7.19
C VAL A 73 4.95 2.35 -6.97
N PRO A 74 3.92 2.66 -7.77
CA PRO A 74 3.09 3.82 -7.57
C PRO A 74 2.10 3.59 -6.40
N PHE A 75 1.79 4.65 -5.65
CA PHE A 75 1.01 4.60 -4.43
C PHE A 75 -0.22 5.53 -4.45
N ARG A 76 -1.33 5.04 -3.89
CA ARG A 76 -2.48 5.86 -3.46
C ARG A 76 -2.74 5.60 -1.99
N ILE A 77 -2.40 6.55 -1.15
CA ILE A 77 -2.43 6.40 0.31
C ILE A 77 -3.68 7.09 0.84
N PHE A 78 -4.38 6.45 1.77
CA PHE A 78 -5.61 6.97 2.36
C PHE A 78 -5.55 6.97 3.88
N HIS A 79 -6.06 8.02 4.53
CA HIS A 79 -6.17 8.07 5.99
C HIS A 79 -7.26 9.06 6.43
N GLY A 80 -7.82 8.85 7.62
CA GLY A 80 -8.63 9.87 8.29
C GLY A 80 -7.75 10.80 9.14
N ASP A 81 -8.03 12.09 9.18
CA ASP A 81 -7.22 13.08 9.91
C ASP A 81 -7.33 12.96 11.45
N VAL A 82 -8.48 12.48 11.93
CA VAL A 82 -8.81 12.27 13.34
C VAL A 82 -8.83 10.77 13.72
N ASP A 83 -8.06 9.93 13.00
CA ASP A 83 -7.89 8.51 13.34
C ASP A 83 -7.32 8.35 14.76
N GLY A 84 -8.15 7.82 15.66
CA GLY A 84 -7.83 7.59 17.07
C GLY A 84 -7.15 6.25 17.35
N VAL A 85 -7.00 5.38 16.35
CA VAL A 85 -6.40 4.05 16.47
C VAL A 85 -4.98 4.05 15.91
N ILE A 86 -4.82 4.48 14.67
CA ILE A 86 -3.53 4.63 14.01
C ILE A 86 -3.33 6.11 13.70
N PRO A 87 -2.38 6.80 14.37
CA PRO A 87 -2.20 8.22 14.13
C PRO A 87 -1.89 8.54 12.66
N VAL A 88 -2.65 9.47 12.07
CA VAL A 88 -2.53 9.92 10.68
C VAL A 88 -1.10 10.28 10.25
N LYS A 89 -0.28 10.73 11.21
CA LYS A 89 1.15 11.04 11.03
C LYS A 89 1.90 9.92 10.31
N HIS A 90 1.53 8.66 10.52
CA HIS A 90 2.23 7.52 9.92
C HIS A 90 2.06 7.45 8.40
N SER A 91 0.88 7.81 7.87
CA SER A 91 0.69 7.92 6.43
C SER A 91 1.31 9.19 5.85
N ARG A 92 1.32 10.29 6.61
CA ARG A 92 2.05 11.52 6.24
C ARG A 92 3.55 11.25 6.11
N GLU A 93 4.17 10.60 7.10
CA GLU A 93 5.60 10.22 7.09
C GLU A 93 5.96 9.31 5.91
N MET A 94 5.13 8.30 5.64
CA MET A 94 5.32 7.43 4.47
C MET A 94 5.19 8.18 3.15
N THR A 95 4.22 9.10 3.05
CA THR A 95 4.03 9.96 1.88
C THR A 95 5.27 10.81 1.62
N GLU A 96 5.78 11.49 2.65
CA GLU A 96 6.98 12.31 2.52
C GLU A 96 8.21 11.49 2.13
N ARG A 97 8.35 10.28 2.70
CA ARG A 97 9.42 9.36 2.29
C ARG A 97 9.34 8.98 0.82
N LEU A 98 8.14 8.66 0.34
CA LEU A 98 7.90 8.27 -1.06
C LEU A 98 8.15 9.42 -2.02
N LYS A 99 7.68 10.63 -1.70
CA LYS A 99 7.98 11.86 -2.45
C LYS A 99 9.49 12.12 -2.53
N ALA A 100 10.20 12.03 -1.40
CA ALA A 100 11.65 12.23 -1.34
C ALA A 100 12.44 11.19 -2.17
N LEU A 101 11.85 10.02 -2.43
CA LEU A 101 12.42 8.98 -3.30
C LEU A 101 12.00 9.12 -4.78
N GLY A 102 11.15 10.09 -5.11
CA GLY A 102 10.63 10.32 -6.46
C GLY A 102 9.55 9.32 -6.89
N ALA A 103 8.80 8.74 -5.96
CA ALA A 103 7.68 7.86 -6.28
C ALA A 103 6.50 8.64 -6.90
N ASP A 104 5.73 7.98 -7.78
CA ASP A 104 4.36 8.39 -8.06
C ASP A 104 3.52 8.06 -6.83
N VAL A 105 3.18 9.09 -6.04
CA VAL A 105 2.39 8.96 -4.83
C VAL A 105 1.34 10.06 -4.78
N VAL A 106 0.09 9.67 -4.56
CA VAL A 106 -0.98 10.60 -4.17
C VAL A 106 -1.46 10.18 -2.79
N TYR A 107 -1.62 11.17 -1.91
CA TYR A 107 -2.11 10.99 -0.55
C TYR A 107 -3.45 11.71 -0.41
N THR A 108 -4.46 10.98 0.05
CA THR A 108 -5.79 11.50 0.36
C THR A 108 -6.00 11.39 1.86
N GLU A 109 -6.18 12.53 2.48
CA GLU A 109 -6.53 12.64 3.90
C GLU A 109 -7.99 13.08 4.00
N TYR A 110 -8.82 12.29 4.68
CA TYR A 110 -10.23 12.57 4.81
C TYR A 110 -10.50 13.38 6.09
N PRO A 111 -11.08 14.60 5.99
CA PRO A 111 -11.40 15.41 7.14
C PRO A 111 -12.52 14.80 7.97
N ASP A 112 -12.41 14.93 9.29
CA ASP A 112 -13.35 14.44 10.30
C ASP A 112 -13.62 12.92 10.23
N VAL A 113 -12.69 12.17 9.65
CA VAL A 113 -12.78 10.71 9.55
C VAL A 113 -11.85 10.07 10.58
N ASN A 114 -12.43 9.22 11.42
CA ASN A 114 -11.67 8.41 12.38
C ASN A 114 -11.08 7.17 11.64
N HIS A 115 -10.93 6.03 12.31
CA HIS A 115 -10.20 4.89 11.77
C HIS A 115 -10.77 4.32 10.45
N ASN A 116 -12.09 4.37 10.29
CA ASN A 116 -12.84 3.81 9.16
C ASN A 116 -12.72 4.62 7.85
N SER A 117 -11.51 5.00 7.47
CA SER A 117 -11.23 5.73 6.22
C SER A 117 -11.35 4.85 4.96
N TRP A 118 -11.43 3.53 5.12
CA TRP A 118 -11.51 2.59 4.00
C TRP A 118 -12.86 2.59 3.28
N GLU A 119 -13.96 2.95 3.94
CA GLU A 119 -15.25 3.12 3.24
C GLU A 119 -15.15 4.19 2.17
N LYS A 120 -14.56 5.35 2.51
CA LYS A 120 -14.32 6.42 1.53
C LYS A 120 -13.28 5.99 0.49
N ALA A 121 -12.16 5.42 0.93
CA ALA A 121 -11.09 4.98 0.01
C ALA A 121 -11.55 3.99 -1.06
N TYR A 122 -12.30 2.95 -0.68
CA TYR A 122 -12.82 1.97 -1.65
C TYR A 122 -14.04 2.46 -2.44
N ALA A 123 -14.68 3.55 -2.00
CA ALA A 123 -15.74 4.22 -2.76
C ALA A 123 -15.20 5.24 -3.79
N GLU A 124 -13.91 5.57 -3.77
CA GLU A 124 -13.30 6.44 -4.77
C GLU A 124 -13.49 5.84 -6.18
N PRO A 125 -14.24 6.50 -7.09
CA PRO A 125 -14.63 5.90 -8.37
C PRO A 125 -13.43 5.63 -9.28
N TRP A 126 -12.34 6.37 -9.08
CA TRP A 126 -11.12 6.29 -9.86
C TRP A 126 -10.11 5.28 -9.32
N LEU A 127 -10.26 4.76 -8.09
CA LEU A 127 -9.21 3.95 -7.46
C LEU A 127 -8.96 2.65 -8.24
N LEU A 128 -10.02 1.90 -8.55
CA LEU A 128 -9.88 0.64 -9.29
C LEU A 128 -9.42 0.87 -10.74
N GLU A 129 -9.93 1.92 -11.39
CA GLU A 129 -9.49 2.30 -12.74
C GLU A 129 -7.99 2.61 -12.75
N TRP A 130 -7.52 3.43 -11.81
CA TRP A 130 -6.10 3.73 -11.64
C TRP A 130 -5.28 2.47 -11.37
N MET A 131 -5.70 1.63 -10.41
CA MET A 131 -5.00 0.38 -10.10
C MET A 131 -4.87 -0.49 -11.35
N PHE A 132 -5.96 -0.73 -12.08
CA PHE A 132 -5.95 -1.57 -13.27
C PHE A 132 -5.22 -0.97 -14.47
N GLY A 133 -5.06 0.35 -14.50
CA GLY A 133 -4.17 1.05 -15.44
C GLY A 133 -2.68 0.85 -15.17
N CYS A 134 -2.28 0.53 -13.93
CA CYS A 134 -0.87 0.34 -13.58
C CYS A 134 -0.29 -0.99 -14.08
N ARG A 135 0.96 -0.93 -14.56
CA ARG A 135 1.75 -2.09 -15.02
C ARG A 135 3.23 -1.87 -14.70
N LYS A 136 3.92 -2.94 -14.25
CA LYS A 136 5.37 -2.93 -13.99
C LYS A 136 6.22 -2.87 -15.26
#